data_AF-A0A494Z5V2-F1
#
_entry.id   AF-A0A494Z5V2-F1
#
_cell.length_a   1.000
_cell.length_b   1.000
_cell.length_c   1.000
_cell.angle_alpha   90.00
_cell.angle_beta   90.00
_cell.angle_gamma   90.00
#
_symmetry.space_group_name_H-M   'P 1'
#
loop_
_entity.id
_entity.type
_entity.pdbx_description
1 polymer ?
#
loop_
_entity_poly.entity_id
_entity_poly.type
_entity_poly.pdbx_seq_one_letter_code
_entity_poly.pdbx_strand_id
1 'polypeptide(L)' 'MSRPYRYKLPPWARRCIFIAERVTLPILIFQFIRTILYVTMFDLILLGILIGVLITFYMKWI' A
#
# COMPACT_ATOMS: atom_id res chain seq x y z
N MET A 1 -14.42 14.76 8.82
CA MET A 1 -15.35 14.92 7.67
C MET A 1 -14.67 14.34 6.43
N SER A 2 -15.10 13.30 5.73
CA SER A 2 -16.41 12.66 5.53
C SER A 2 -16.20 11.14 5.37
N ARG A 3 -17.06 10.32 6.00
CA ARG A 3 -17.21 8.88 5.72
C ARG A 3 -18.36 8.71 4.72
N PRO A 4 -18.13 8.17 3.51
CA PRO A 4 -19.24 7.46 2.84
C PRO A 4 -18.89 6.14 2.13
N TYR A 5 -17.64 5.66 2.12
CA TYR A 5 -17.30 4.44 1.34
C TYR A 5 -17.25 3.14 2.15
N ARG A 6 -16.77 3.16 3.41
CA ARG A 6 -16.61 1.95 4.24
C ARG A 6 -17.90 1.16 4.53
N TYR A 7 -19.08 1.76 4.39
CA TYR A 7 -20.36 1.05 4.59
C TYR A 7 -21.04 0.61 3.28
N LYS A 8 -20.62 1.13 2.12
CA LYS A 8 -21.12 0.69 0.80
C LYS A 8 -20.21 -0.34 0.14
N LEU A 9 -18.96 -0.50 0.59
CA LEU A 9 -18.08 -1.51 0.04
C LEU A 9 -18.52 -2.92 0.47
N PRO A 10 -18.65 -3.84 -0.50
CA PRO A 10 -19.03 -5.21 -0.22
C PRO A 10 -17.95 -5.90 0.64
N PRO A 11 -18.33 -6.90 1.46
CA PRO A 11 -17.46 -7.50 2.46
C PRO A 11 -16.17 -8.10 1.87
N TRP A 12 -16.20 -8.53 0.60
CA TRP A 12 -15.03 -9.04 -0.11
C TRP A 12 -13.97 -7.96 -0.38
N ALA A 13 -14.39 -6.77 -0.84
CA ALA A 13 -13.48 -5.66 -1.13
C ALA A 13 -12.78 -5.17 0.15
N ARG A 14 -13.51 -5.17 1.27
CA ARG A 14 -12.96 -4.86 2.59
C ARG A 14 -11.88 -5.83 3.03
N ARG A 15 -12.05 -7.12 2.72
CA ARG A 15 -11.07 -8.17 3.00
C ARG A 15 -9.83 -8.04 2.10
N CYS A 16 -10.01 -7.71 0.82
CA CYS A 16 -8.90 -7.42 -0.09
C CYS A 16 -8.04 -6.25 0.40
N ILE A 17 -8.67 -5.16 0.88
CA ILE A 17 -7.96 -4.02 1.47
C ILE A 17 -7.15 -4.43 2.70
N PHE A 18 -7.76 -5.22 3.59
CA PHE A 18 -7.08 -5.69 4.81
C PHE A 18 -5.91 -6.62 4.52
N ILE A 19 -6.05 -7.48 3.50
CA ILE A 19 -4.97 -8.35 3.02
C ILE A 19 -3.88 -7.51 2.35
N ALA A 20 -4.24 -6.53 1.52
CA ALA A 20 -3.31 -5.63 0.87
C ALA A 20 -2.49 -4.85 1.91
N GLU A 21 -3.12 -4.29 2.94
CA GLU A 21 -2.43 -3.61 4.05
C GLU A 21 -1.39 -4.52 4.73
N ARG A 22 -1.80 -5.76 5.06
CA ARG A 22 -0.92 -6.76 5.69
C ARG A 22 0.26 -7.18 4.80
N VAL A 23 0.04 -7.29 3.49
CA VAL A 23 1.03 -7.77 2.52
C VAL A 23 1.94 -6.64 2.00
N THR A 24 1.46 -5.40 1.99
CA THR A 24 2.25 -4.25 1.52
C THR A 24 3.44 -3.99 2.45
N LEU A 25 3.30 -4.17 3.76
CA LEU A 25 4.39 -3.97 4.73
C LEU A 25 5.62 -4.86 4.49
N PRO A 26 5.51 -6.20 4.43
CA PRO A 26 6.67 -7.04 4.15
C PRO A 26 7.25 -6.77 2.75
N ILE A 27 6.41 -6.54 1.74
CA ILE A 27 6.87 -6.18 0.38
C ILE A 27 7.71 -4.91 0.42
N LEU A 28 7.27 -3.87 1.13
CA LEU A 28 7.98 -2.60 1.21
C LEU A 28 9.32 -2.74 1.93
N ILE A 29 9.41 -3.59 2.96
CA ILE A 29 10.66 -3.92 3.64
C ILE A 29 11.63 -4.65 2.70
N PHE A 30 11.17 -5.66 1.97
CA PHE A 30 12.00 -6.37 0.98
C PHE A 30 12.45 -5.43 -0.15
N GLN A 31 11.54 -4.57 -0.64
CA GLN A 31 11.83 -3.56 -1.65
C GLN A 31 12.89 -2.58 -1.16
N PHE A 32 12.78 -2.11 0.09
CA PHE A 32 13.72 -1.17 0.68
C PHE A 32 15.12 -1.76 0.86
N ILE A 33 15.21 -3.00 1.33
CA ILE A 33 16.49 -3.73 1.43
C ILE A 33 17.13 -3.90 0.05
N ARG A 34 16.33 -4.26 -0.97
CA ARG A 34 16.83 -4.37 -2.35
C ARG A 34 17.35 -3.03 -2.87
N THR A 35 16.64 -1.94 -2.61
CA THR A 35 17.03 -0.59 -3.05
C THR A 35 18.36 -0.16 -2.42
N ILE A 36 18.63 -0.50 -1.15
CA ILE A 36 19.91 -0.19 -0.49
C ILE A 36 21.07 -0.97 -1.12
N LEU A 37 20.85 -2.24 -1.48
CA LEU A 37 21.89 -3.10 -2.05
C LEU A 37 22.13 -2.81 -3.54
N TYR A 38 21.08 -2.53 -4.29
CA TYR A 38 21.12 -2.26 -5.72
C TYR A 38 20.14 -1.13 -6.04
N VAL A 39 20.63 0.10 -6.00
CA VAL A 39 19.85 1.28 -6.39
C VAL A 39 19.61 1.23 -7.90
N THR A 40 18.40 0.85 -8.30
CA THR A 40 17.92 1.04 -9.67
C THR A 40 16.86 2.13 -9.70
N MET A 41 16.84 2.92 -10.77
CA MET A 41 15.80 3.95 -10.99
C MET A 41 14.39 3.35 -11.00
N PHE A 42 14.25 2.11 -11.48
CA PHE A 42 13.00 1.38 -11.50
C PHE A 42 12.52 1.01 -10.10
N ASP A 43 13.42 0.54 -9.23
CA ASP A 43 13.09 0.23 -7.83
C ASP A 43 12.66 1.47 -7.04
N LEU A 44 13.24 2.64 -7.31
CA LEU A 44 12.84 3.92 -6.70
C LEU A 44 11.41 4.33 -7.10
N ILE A 45 11.05 4.19 -8.38
CA ILE A 45 9.69 4.47 -8.87
C ILE A 45 8.69 3.50 -8.25
N LEU A 46 9.02 2.20 -8.23
CA LEU A 46 8.16 1.16 -7.68
C LEU A 46 7.95 1.35 -6.16
N LEU A 47 9.00 1.72 -5.42
CA LEU A 47 8.94 2.02 -3.99
C LEU A 47 8.08 3.27 -3.71
N GLY A 48 8.20 4.32 -4.53
CA GLY A 48 7.35 5.51 -4.43
C GLY A 48 5.87 5.20 -4.64
N ILE A 49 5.53 4.34 -5.62
CA ILE A 49 4.15 3.91 -5.86
C ILE A 49 3.61 3.09 -4.66
N LEU A 50 4.40 2.15 -4.14
CA LEU A 50 4.02 1.34 -2.97
C LEU A 50 3.79 2.21 -1.73
N ILE A 51 4.62 3.22 -1.50
CA ILE A 51 4.42 4.21 -0.42
C ILE A 51 3.14 5.01 -0.64
N GLY A 52 2.88 5.50 -1.86
CA GLY A 52 1.66 6.24 -2.18
C GLY A 52 0.38 5.42 -1.91
N VAL A 53 0.40 4.14 -2.29
CA VAL A 53 -0.68 3.19 -1.97
C VAL A 53 -0.83 3.01 -0.46
N LEU A 54 0.28 2.88 0.28
CA LEU A 54 0.26 2.73 1.74
C LEU A 54 -0.27 3.99 2.45
N ILE A 55 0.09 5.18 1.97
CA ILE A 55 -0.45 6.46 2.46
C ILE A 55 -1.96 6.55 2.20
N THR A 56 -2.42 6.09 1.03
CA THR A 56 -3.85 6.05 0.68
C THR A 56 -4.62 5.15 1.65
N PHE A 57 -4.06 3.99 2.01
CA PHE A 57 -4.62 3.13 3.05
C PHE A 57 -4.59 3.79 4.45
N TYR A 58 -3.48 4.42 4.83
CA TYR A 58 -3.31 5.05 6.15
C TYR A 58 -4.25 6.23 6.36
N MET A 59 -4.42 7.09 5.36
CA MET A 59 -5.39 8.19 5.38
C MET A 59 -6.84 7.69 5.31
N LYS A 60 -7.10 6.38 5.17
CA LYS A 60 -8.44 5.80 4.92
C LYS A 60 -9.15 6.48 3.74
N TRP A 61 -8.38 6.90 2.73
CA TRP A 61 -8.94 7.40 1.48
C TRP A 61 -9.63 6.29 0.68
N ILE A 62 -9.33 5.02 1.02
CA ILE A 62 -9.90 3.80 0.47
C ILE A 62 -10.67 3.00 1.54
#